data_AF-A0A7C3KN04-F1
#
_entry.id   AF-A0A7C3KN04-F1
#
_cell.length_a   1.000
_cell.length_b   1.000
_cell.length_c   1.000
_cell.angle_alpha   90.00
_cell.angle_beta   90.00
_cell.angle_gamma   90.00
#
_symmetry.space_group_name_H-M   'P 1'
#
loop_
_entity.id
_entity.type
_entity.pdbx_description
1 polymer ?
#
loop_
_entity_poly.entity_id
_entity_poly.type
_entity_poly.pdbx_seq_one_letter_code
_entity_poly.pdbx_strand_id
1 'polypeptide(L)'
;MAAILKVSTTCRKMLNKLRNFSIRNRHNLAVFILLNGACAMCIGLVAARVAYSETGRHVGLIWNLFLAWIPFILSYIAHAISWRRNWLFIVIPFIAFMWLIFFPNAPYMLTDLQDLARQATDAPLWYDVIIVVWCTWTGMLLGVISLYLMQDIIVRTFNRFSGWVFVFVISGLSSFGIYIGRFVRLNSWDILQNPTETAMDILGVIIDPSRRLAAFTLLYTFFFLFVYLLLYSFSHLLREQAVNAQSSPEQLAITQQTNVAK
;
A
#
# COMPACT_ATOMS: atom_id res chain seq x y z
N MET A 1 -33.14 -29.31 -24.82
CA MET A 1 -33.67 -27.92 -24.75
C MET A 1 -33.65 -27.33 -23.32
N ALA A 2 -34.10 -28.05 -22.28
CA ALA A 2 -34.11 -27.56 -20.89
C ALA A 2 -32.72 -27.25 -20.27
N ALA A 3 -31.66 -27.99 -20.64
CA ALA A 3 -30.31 -27.76 -20.12
C ALA A 3 -29.69 -26.43 -20.59
N ILE A 4 -29.94 -26.03 -21.84
CA ILE A 4 -29.40 -24.79 -22.45
C ILE A 4 -30.04 -23.55 -21.80
N LEU A 5 -31.35 -23.60 -21.49
CA LEU A 5 -32.06 -22.54 -20.76
C LEU A 5 -31.57 -22.39 -19.31
N LYS A 6 -31.20 -23.49 -18.64
CA LYS A 6 -30.67 -23.49 -17.27
C LYS A 6 -29.25 -22.92 -17.18
N VAL A 7 -28.41 -23.19 -18.19
CA VAL A 7 -27.07 -22.58 -18.32
C VAL A 7 -27.17 -21.08 -18.61
N SER A 8 -28.06 -20.66 -19.50
CA SER A 8 -28.31 -19.24 -19.83
C SER A 8 -28.78 -18.42 -18.62
N THR A 9 -29.70 -18.98 -17.81
CA THR A 9 -30.21 -18.33 -16.59
C THR A 9 -29.18 -18.29 -15.47
N THR A 10 -28.34 -19.33 -15.33
CA THR A 10 -27.25 -19.36 -14.36
C THR A 10 -26.13 -18.38 -14.73
N CYS A 11 -25.74 -18.33 -16.00
CA CYS A 11 -24.77 -17.36 -16.52
C CYS A 11 -25.27 -15.92 -16.34
N ARG A 12 -26.54 -15.66 -16.62
CA ARG A 12 -27.17 -14.34 -16.42
C ARG A 12 -27.27 -13.94 -14.94
N LYS A 13 -27.56 -14.89 -14.04
CA LYS A 13 -27.50 -14.67 -12.58
C LYS A 13 -26.07 -14.38 -12.12
N MET A 14 -25.08 -15.09 -12.66
CA MET A 14 -23.67 -14.88 -12.33
C MET A 14 -23.17 -13.52 -12.84
N LEU A 15 -23.52 -13.15 -14.07
CA LEU A 15 -23.26 -11.82 -14.65
C LEU A 15 -23.94 -10.71 -13.87
N ASN A 16 -25.20 -10.88 -13.46
CA ASN A 16 -25.89 -9.90 -12.63
C ASN A 16 -25.29 -9.79 -11.23
N LYS A 17 -24.81 -10.90 -10.64
CA LYS A 17 -24.11 -10.91 -9.36
C LYS A 17 -22.74 -10.22 -9.46
N LEU A 18 -21.99 -10.49 -10.51
CA LEU A 18 -20.72 -9.82 -10.83
C LEU A 18 -20.92 -8.34 -11.14
N ARG A 19 -21.97 -7.99 -11.88
CA ARG A 19 -22.35 -6.60 -12.19
C ARG A 19 -22.75 -5.85 -10.93
N ASN A 20 -23.59 -6.44 -10.06
CA ASN A 20 -23.99 -5.81 -8.80
C ASN A 20 -22.83 -5.72 -7.81
N PHE A 21 -21.91 -6.70 -7.80
CA PHE A 21 -20.67 -6.63 -7.02
C PHE A 21 -19.75 -5.51 -7.54
N SER A 22 -19.55 -5.44 -8.86
CA SER A 22 -18.76 -4.39 -9.51
C SER A 22 -19.36 -3.01 -9.26
N ILE A 23 -20.69 -2.85 -9.36
CA ILE A 23 -21.41 -1.61 -9.05
C ILE A 23 -21.25 -1.19 -7.58
N ARG A 24 -21.35 -2.15 -6.65
CA ARG A 24 -21.23 -1.86 -5.22
C ARG A 24 -19.80 -1.54 -4.79
N ASN A 25 -18.80 -2.01 -5.54
CA ASN A 25 -17.37 -1.88 -5.21
C ASN A 25 -16.58 -1.06 -6.25
N ARG A 26 -17.24 -0.21 -7.06
CA ARG A 26 -16.65 0.48 -8.22
C ARG A 26 -15.35 1.22 -7.92
N HIS A 27 -15.29 1.92 -6.78
CA HIS A 27 -14.10 2.68 -6.38
C HIS A 27 -12.92 1.77 -6.05
N ASN A 28 -13.16 0.70 -5.29
CA ASN A 28 -12.12 -0.29 -4.96
C ASN A 28 -11.63 -1.02 -6.21
N LEU A 29 -12.54 -1.32 -7.15
CA LEU A 29 -12.22 -1.96 -8.42
C LEU A 29 -11.44 -1.02 -9.36
N ALA A 30 -11.78 0.28 -9.38
CA ALA A 30 -11.05 1.30 -10.12
C ALA A 30 -9.62 1.46 -9.60
N VAL A 31 -9.44 1.57 -8.27
CA VAL A 31 -8.10 1.63 -7.65
C VAL A 31 -7.29 0.38 -7.99
N PHE A 32 -7.89 -0.81 -7.90
CA PHE A 32 -7.22 -2.06 -8.27
C PHE A 32 -6.80 -2.08 -9.75
N ILE A 33 -7.68 -1.68 -10.66
CA ILE A 33 -7.37 -1.61 -12.10
C ILE A 33 -6.25 -0.61 -12.37
N LEU A 34 -6.31 0.58 -11.76
CA LEU A 34 -5.28 1.61 -11.92
C LEU A 34 -3.91 1.15 -11.40
N LEU A 35 -3.86 0.46 -10.25
CA LEU A 35 -2.62 -0.11 -9.71
C LEU A 35 -2.05 -1.20 -10.62
N ASN A 36 -2.88 -2.09 -11.15
CA ASN A 36 -2.44 -3.10 -12.11
C ASN A 36 -1.96 -2.47 -13.42
N GLY A 37 -2.66 -1.45 -13.92
CA GLY A 37 -2.23 -0.67 -15.09
C GLY A 37 -0.89 0.03 -14.86
N ALA A 38 -0.69 0.61 -13.67
CA ALA A 38 0.58 1.22 -13.29
C ALA A 38 1.70 0.17 -13.26
N CYS A 39 1.46 -1.02 -12.72
CA CYS A 39 2.43 -2.12 -12.72
C CYS A 39 2.75 -2.63 -14.13
N ALA A 40 1.74 -2.78 -14.99
CA ALA A 40 1.95 -3.15 -16.40
C ALA A 40 2.81 -2.11 -17.13
N MET A 41 2.58 -0.82 -16.85
CA MET A 41 3.41 0.26 -17.36
C MET A 41 4.85 0.18 -16.83
N CYS A 42 5.07 -0.08 -15.53
CA CYS A 42 6.41 -0.31 -14.97
C CYS A 42 7.16 -1.40 -15.75
N ILE A 43 6.52 -2.56 -15.91
CA ILE A 43 7.10 -3.73 -16.57
C ILE A 43 7.40 -3.40 -18.04
N GLY A 44 6.46 -2.73 -18.73
CA GLY A 44 6.63 -2.32 -20.12
C GLY A 44 7.80 -1.35 -20.31
N LEU A 45 7.93 -0.34 -19.44
CA LEU A 45 9.03 0.63 -19.51
C LEU A 45 10.39 -0.02 -19.25
N VAL A 46 10.49 -0.92 -18.26
CA VAL A 46 11.72 -1.67 -17.98
C VAL A 46 12.05 -2.62 -19.13
N ALA A 47 11.06 -3.33 -19.68
CA ALA A 47 11.28 -4.23 -20.82
C ALA A 47 11.76 -3.47 -22.07
N ALA A 48 11.17 -2.31 -22.37
CA ALA A 48 11.60 -1.45 -23.46
C ALA A 48 13.03 -0.92 -23.26
N ARG A 49 13.41 -0.61 -22.01
CA ARG A 49 14.79 -0.24 -21.67
C ARG A 49 15.77 -1.38 -21.95
N VAL A 50 15.45 -2.59 -21.48
CA VAL A 50 16.30 -3.77 -21.64
C VAL A 50 16.45 -4.11 -23.11
N ALA A 51 15.38 -4.01 -23.90
CA ALA A 51 15.42 -4.23 -25.35
C ALA A 51 16.28 -3.20 -26.09
N TYR A 52 16.34 -1.94 -25.61
CA TYR A 52 17.12 -0.87 -26.24
C TYR A 52 18.60 -0.84 -25.80
N SER A 53 18.87 -1.04 -24.51
CA SER A 53 20.18 -0.84 -23.88
C SER A 53 20.94 -2.15 -23.65
N GLU A 54 20.31 -3.32 -23.91
CA GLU A 54 20.81 -4.68 -23.63
C GLU A 54 21.31 -4.92 -22.19
N THR A 55 21.01 -3.98 -21.29
CA THR A 55 21.46 -4.00 -19.90
C THR A 55 20.27 -4.28 -19.00
N GLY A 56 20.35 -5.32 -18.16
CA GLY A 56 19.34 -5.67 -17.14
C GLY A 56 19.21 -4.67 -15.97
N ARG A 57 19.69 -3.44 -16.13
CA ARG A 57 19.59 -2.39 -15.13
C ARG A 57 18.11 -2.03 -14.93
N HIS A 58 17.69 -1.92 -13.67
CA HIS A 58 16.30 -1.76 -13.20
C HIS A 58 15.41 -3.01 -13.20
N VAL A 59 15.90 -4.20 -13.60
CA VAL A 59 15.13 -5.46 -13.41
C VAL A 59 14.85 -5.72 -11.93
N GLY A 60 15.77 -5.32 -11.04
CA GLY A 60 15.55 -5.33 -9.59
C GLY A 60 14.36 -4.49 -9.12
N LEU A 61 13.95 -3.44 -9.86
CA LEU A 61 12.75 -2.67 -9.53
C LEU A 61 11.47 -3.47 -9.73
N ILE A 62 11.45 -4.37 -10.72
CA ILE A 62 10.31 -5.29 -10.91
C ILE A 62 10.22 -6.23 -9.72
N TRP A 63 11.36 -6.73 -9.23
CA TRP A 63 11.41 -7.56 -8.04
C TRP A 63 10.94 -6.80 -6.79
N ASN A 64 11.39 -5.57 -6.59
CA ASN A 64 10.94 -4.72 -5.48
C ASN A 64 9.44 -4.41 -5.58
N LEU A 65 8.93 -4.18 -6.79
CA LEU A 65 7.50 -3.96 -7.02
C LEU A 65 6.69 -5.22 -6.69
N PHE A 66 7.18 -6.41 -7.07
CA PHE A 66 6.57 -7.68 -6.68
C PHE A 66 6.53 -7.85 -5.15
N LEU A 67 7.63 -7.54 -4.46
CA LEU A 67 7.66 -7.57 -2.99
C LEU A 67 6.68 -6.56 -2.37
N ALA A 68 6.47 -5.40 -2.99
CA ALA A 68 5.51 -4.38 -2.52
C ALA A 68 4.03 -4.84 -2.64
N TRP A 69 3.73 -5.81 -3.51
CA TRP A 69 2.39 -6.41 -3.59
C TRP A 69 2.06 -7.33 -2.42
N ILE A 70 3.07 -7.98 -1.82
CA ILE A 70 2.89 -8.90 -0.70
C ILE A 70 2.17 -8.23 0.49
N PRO A 71 2.63 -7.10 1.04
CA PRO A 71 1.95 -6.46 2.17
C PRO A 71 0.54 -6.00 1.77
N PHE A 72 0.34 -5.51 0.55
CA PHE A 72 -0.99 -5.14 0.06
C PHE A 72 -1.95 -6.33 0.09
N ILE A 73 -1.56 -7.47 -0.50
CA ILE A 73 -2.39 -8.67 -0.54
C ILE A 73 -2.68 -9.18 0.88
N LEU A 74 -1.67 -9.24 1.75
CA LEU A 74 -1.83 -9.66 3.15
C LEU A 74 -2.81 -8.75 3.90
N SER A 75 -2.70 -7.42 3.74
CA SER A 75 -3.62 -6.47 4.37
C SER A 75 -5.05 -6.59 3.83
N TYR A 76 -5.22 -6.87 2.54
CA TYR A 76 -6.53 -7.08 1.94
C TYR A 76 -7.19 -8.37 2.45
N ILE A 77 -6.42 -9.46 2.55
CA ILE A 77 -6.89 -10.73 3.13
C ILE A 77 -7.25 -10.53 4.61
N ALA A 78 -6.39 -9.88 5.40
CA ALA A 78 -6.67 -9.57 6.80
C ALA A 78 -7.95 -8.75 6.94
N HIS A 79 -8.14 -7.74 6.09
CA HIS A 79 -9.32 -6.89 6.09
C HIS A 79 -10.59 -7.67 5.77
N ALA A 80 -10.57 -8.54 4.76
CA ALA A 80 -11.69 -9.38 4.39
C ALA A 80 -12.06 -10.40 5.49
N ILE A 81 -11.05 -11.00 6.15
CA ILE A 81 -11.25 -11.96 7.24
C ILE A 81 -11.73 -11.25 8.52
N SER A 82 -11.29 -10.02 8.77
CA SER A 82 -11.66 -9.25 9.97
C SER A 82 -13.17 -9.07 10.15
N TRP A 83 -13.95 -9.17 9.07
CA TRP A 83 -15.40 -9.11 9.13
C TRP A 83 -16.04 -10.33 9.81
N ARG A 84 -15.29 -11.42 10.01
CA ARG A 84 -15.71 -12.63 10.73
C ARG A 84 -15.02 -12.69 12.09
N ARG A 85 -15.76 -12.30 13.14
CA ARG A 85 -15.25 -12.13 14.52
C ARG A 85 -14.48 -13.33 15.09
N ASN A 86 -14.83 -14.57 14.72
CA ASN A 86 -14.20 -15.77 15.28
C ASN A 86 -12.74 -15.97 14.86
N TRP A 87 -12.30 -15.43 13.72
CA TRP A 87 -10.92 -15.60 13.22
C TRP A 87 -10.02 -14.41 13.52
N LEU A 88 -10.58 -13.35 14.12
CA LEU A 88 -9.93 -12.08 14.33
C LEU A 88 -8.72 -12.18 15.28
N PHE A 89 -8.81 -12.98 16.33
CA PHE A 89 -7.74 -13.06 17.35
C PHE A 89 -6.66 -14.11 17.07
N ILE A 90 -6.88 -15.03 16.11
CA ILE A 90 -5.92 -16.11 15.82
C ILE A 90 -5.18 -15.84 14.51
N VAL A 91 -5.91 -15.52 13.44
CA VAL A 91 -5.31 -15.42 12.10
C VAL A 91 -4.75 -14.03 11.81
N ILE A 92 -5.37 -12.96 12.33
CA ILE A 92 -4.88 -11.61 12.07
C ILE A 92 -3.49 -11.35 12.65
N PRO A 93 -3.14 -11.76 13.90
CA PRO A 93 -1.79 -11.55 14.41
C PRO A 93 -0.71 -12.20 13.55
N PHE A 94 -0.97 -13.42 13.05
CA PHE A 94 -0.05 -14.11 12.15
C PHE A 94 0.11 -13.36 10.81
N ILE A 95 -1.00 -12.95 10.20
CA ILE A 95 -0.96 -12.16 8.95
C ILE A 95 -0.29 -10.80 9.18
N ALA A 96 -0.55 -10.15 10.31
CA ALA A 96 0.04 -8.86 10.68
C ALA A 96 1.55 -8.97 10.90
N PHE A 97 2.02 -10.07 11.48
CA PHE A 97 3.45 -10.34 11.62
C PHE A 97 4.12 -10.52 10.25
N MET A 98 3.57 -11.36 9.38
CA MET A 98 4.08 -11.52 8.01
C MET A 98 4.03 -10.19 7.25
N TRP A 99 2.93 -9.45 7.39
CA TRP A 99 2.76 -8.14 6.78
C TRP A 99 3.86 -7.17 7.22
N LEU A 100 4.18 -7.11 8.52
CA LEU A 100 5.20 -6.21 9.05
C LEU A 100 6.59 -6.48 8.48
N ILE A 101 6.93 -7.75 8.23
CA ILE A 101 8.22 -8.14 7.65
C ILE A 101 8.37 -7.62 6.21
N PHE A 102 7.28 -7.67 5.43
CA PHE A 102 7.31 -7.26 4.03
C PHE A 102 6.89 -5.79 3.80
N PHE A 103 6.28 -5.14 4.79
CA PHE A 103 5.78 -3.78 4.71
C PHE A 103 6.86 -2.76 4.32
N PRO A 104 8.10 -2.79 4.86
CA PRO A 104 9.16 -1.85 4.49
C PRO A 104 9.44 -1.83 2.99
N ASN A 105 9.25 -2.94 2.26
CA ASN A 105 9.56 -3.04 0.83
C ASN A 105 8.75 -2.08 -0.05
N ALA A 106 7.53 -1.73 0.35
CA ALA A 106 6.70 -0.79 -0.40
C ALA A 106 7.27 0.65 -0.40
N PRO A 107 7.51 1.30 0.75
CA PRO A 107 8.20 2.60 0.82
C PRO A 107 9.70 2.52 0.52
N TYR A 108 10.33 1.34 0.61
CA TYR A 108 11.75 1.14 0.29
C TYR A 108 12.10 1.57 -1.13
N MET A 109 11.19 1.39 -2.10
CA MET A 109 11.42 1.73 -3.51
C MET A 109 11.83 3.20 -3.71
N LEU A 110 11.45 4.12 -2.81
CA LEU A 110 11.88 5.52 -2.87
C LEU A 110 13.39 5.69 -2.66
N THR A 111 14.07 4.75 -2.00
CA THR A 111 15.53 4.76 -1.87
C THR A 111 16.24 4.39 -3.17
N ASP A 112 15.58 3.69 -4.10
CA ASP A 112 16.15 3.30 -5.39
C ASP A 112 16.37 4.53 -6.31
N LEU A 113 15.74 5.68 -6.02
CA LEU A 113 16.03 6.96 -6.66
C LEU A 113 17.50 7.39 -6.48
N GLN A 114 18.16 6.96 -5.39
CA GLN A 114 19.57 7.26 -5.16
C GLN A 114 20.50 6.57 -6.17
N ASP A 115 20.05 5.47 -6.79
CA ASP A 115 20.85 4.75 -7.77
C ASP A 115 20.88 5.44 -9.13
N LEU A 116 19.93 6.35 -9.42
CA LEU A 116 20.02 7.25 -10.57
C LEU A 116 21.17 8.24 -10.45
N ALA A 117 21.43 8.75 -9.24
CA ALA A 117 22.46 9.77 -9.02
C ALA A 117 23.88 9.22 -9.19
N ARG A 118 24.05 7.89 -9.12
CA ARG A 118 25.38 7.26 -9.04
C ARG A 118 25.99 6.91 -10.38
N GLN A 119 25.22 6.79 -11.46
CA GLN A 119 25.73 6.27 -12.75
C GLN A 119 24.95 6.86 -13.93
N ALA A 120 25.60 7.73 -14.70
CA ALA A 120 25.16 8.11 -16.04
C ALA A 120 25.45 6.95 -17.01
N THR A 121 24.46 6.50 -17.78
CA THR A 121 24.61 5.39 -18.74
C THR A 121 23.81 5.63 -20.02
N ASP A 122 23.97 4.72 -20.99
CA ASP A 122 23.63 4.83 -22.43
C ASP A 122 22.17 5.14 -22.79
N ALA A 123 21.23 4.99 -21.85
CA ALA A 123 19.84 5.40 -22.04
C ALA A 123 19.64 6.86 -21.59
N PRO A 124 18.73 7.62 -22.23
CA PRO A 124 18.47 8.99 -21.80
C PRO A 124 18.06 9.05 -20.32
N LEU A 125 18.75 9.88 -19.52
CA LEU A 125 18.52 9.99 -18.07
C LEU A 125 17.05 10.24 -17.72
N TRP A 126 16.34 11.04 -18.52
CA TRP A 126 14.92 11.34 -18.32
C TRP A 126 14.04 10.08 -18.38
N TYR A 127 14.42 9.08 -19.16
CA TYR A 127 13.69 7.82 -19.29
C TYR A 127 13.87 6.96 -18.03
N ASP A 128 15.11 6.82 -17.56
CA ASP A 128 15.40 6.12 -16.30
C ASP A 128 14.72 6.82 -15.10
N VAL A 129 14.64 8.17 -15.09
CA VAL A 129 13.88 8.92 -14.07
C VAL A 129 12.40 8.54 -14.09
N ILE A 130 11.77 8.49 -15.27
CA ILE A 130 10.36 8.12 -15.39
C ILE A 130 10.12 6.71 -14.86
N ILE A 131 10.97 5.73 -15.23
CA ILE A 131 10.86 4.35 -14.73
C ILE A 131 10.85 4.33 -13.21
N VAL A 132 11.86 4.94 -12.59
CA VAL A 132 12.04 4.82 -11.15
C VAL A 132 10.99 5.60 -10.39
N VAL A 133 10.61 6.79 -10.85
CA VAL A 133 9.52 7.57 -10.24
C VAL A 133 8.19 6.80 -10.34
N TRP A 134 7.90 6.20 -11.49
CA TRP A 134 6.66 5.46 -11.70
C TRP A 134 6.59 4.20 -10.83
N CYS A 135 7.68 3.43 -10.76
CA CYS A 135 7.81 2.27 -9.88
C CYS A 135 7.69 2.67 -8.40
N THR A 136 8.42 3.70 -7.99
CA THR A 136 8.44 4.21 -6.61
C THR A 136 7.07 4.68 -6.17
N TRP A 137 6.39 5.46 -7.01
CA TRP A 137 5.06 5.97 -6.70
C TRP A 137 4.04 4.85 -6.57
N THR A 138 4.12 3.85 -7.46
CA THR A 138 3.25 2.67 -7.39
C THR A 138 3.48 1.87 -6.11
N GLY A 139 4.74 1.62 -5.74
CA GLY A 139 5.11 0.96 -4.48
C GLY A 139 4.62 1.75 -3.26
N MET A 140 4.78 3.07 -3.27
CA MET A 140 4.33 3.95 -2.19
C MET A 140 2.81 3.91 -2.02
N LEU A 141 2.05 3.94 -3.10
CA LEU A 141 0.58 3.82 -3.07
C LEU A 141 0.14 2.46 -2.52
N LEU A 142 0.77 1.35 -2.94
CA LEU A 142 0.52 0.03 -2.39
C LEU A 142 0.76 0.01 -0.87
N GLY A 143 1.86 0.61 -0.41
CA GLY A 143 2.20 0.74 1.01
C GLY A 143 1.16 1.55 1.80
N VAL A 144 0.75 2.72 1.28
CA VAL A 144 -0.25 3.58 1.95
C VAL A 144 -1.60 2.87 2.04
N ILE A 145 -2.09 2.28 0.95
CA ILE A 145 -3.37 1.56 0.95
C ILE A 145 -3.30 0.37 1.92
N SER A 146 -2.18 -0.35 1.92
CA SER A 146 -1.98 -1.49 2.80
C SER A 146 -2.02 -1.09 4.29
N LEU A 147 -1.35 0.01 4.66
CA LEU A 147 -1.39 0.55 6.01
C LEU A 147 -2.78 1.04 6.39
N TYR A 148 -3.50 1.68 5.47
CA TYR A 148 -4.88 2.12 5.69
C TYR A 148 -5.82 0.95 6.00
N LEU A 149 -5.71 -0.16 5.25
CA LEU A 149 -6.52 -1.36 5.52
C LEU A 149 -6.24 -1.94 6.91
N MET A 150 -4.97 -2.01 7.31
CA MET A 150 -4.61 -2.46 8.66
C MET A 150 -5.09 -1.49 9.75
N GLN A 151 -4.95 -0.18 9.52
CA GLN A 151 -5.45 0.84 10.45
C GLN A 151 -6.96 0.68 10.69
N ASP A 152 -7.75 0.50 9.63
CA ASP A 152 -9.21 0.34 9.72
C ASP A 152 -9.62 -0.90 10.55
N ILE A 153 -8.86 -2.00 10.48
CA ILE A 153 -9.06 -3.17 11.36
C ILE A 153 -8.85 -2.78 12.83
N ILE A 154 -7.76 -2.06 13.14
CA ILE A 154 -7.45 -1.62 14.51
C ILE A 154 -8.50 -0.65 15.03
N VAL A 155 -8.93 0.31 14.21
CA VAL A 155 -9.95 1.31 14.58
C VAL A 155 -11.27 0.64 14.91
N ARG A 156 -11.68 -0.37 14.15
CA ARG A 156 -12.93 -1.13 14.39
C ARG A 156 -12.87 -2.06 15.59
N THR A 157 -11.69 -2.61 15.87
CA THR A 157 -11.49 -3.58 16.96
C THR A 157 -11.31 -2.89 18.31
N PHE A 158 -10.58 -1.77 18.32
CA PHE A 158 -10.22 -1.04 19.53
C PHE A 158 -10.86 0.35 19.53
N ASN A 159 -10.20 1.34 18.93
CA ASN A 159 -10.68 2.71 18.81
C ASN A 159 -9.82 3.52 17.81
N ARG A 160 -10.26 4.76 17.52
CA ARG A 160 -9.56 5.67 16.61
C ARG A 160 -8.15 6.04 17.08
N PHE A 161 -7.94 6.22 18.39
CA PHE A 161 -6.64 6.58 18.95
C PHE A 161 -5.60 5.48 18.72
N SER A 162 -5.93 4.23 19.05
CA SER A 162 -5.08 3.06 18.80
C SER A 162 -4.72 2.90 17.33
N GLY A 163 -5.66 3.22 16.42
CA GLY A 163 -5.38 3.22 14.98
C GLY A 163 -4.33 4.25 14.56
N TRP A 164 -4.34 5.45 15.14
CA TRP A 164 -3.31 6.46 14.86
C TRP A 164 -1.97 6.11 15.50
N VAL A 165 -1.97 5.64 16.75
CA VAL A 165 -0.75 5.13 17.41
C VAL A 165 -0.11 4.03 16.56
N PHE A 166 -0.91 3.10 16.04
CA PHE A 166 -0.46 2.06 15.12
C PHE A 166 0.22 2.66 13.87
N VAL A 167 -0.39 3.63 13.20
CA VAL A 167 0.21 4.30 12.03
C VAL A 167 1.56 4.93 12.34
N PHE A 168 1.69 5.63 13.47
CA PHE A 168 2.97 6.25 13.88
C PHE A 168 4.04 5.20 14.16
N VAL A 169 3.71 4.16 14.92
CA VAL A 169 4.64 3.07 15.26
C VAL A 169 5.10 2.35 14.00
N ILE A 170 4.16 1.96 13.12
CA ILE A 170 4.50 1.24 11.90
C ILE A 170 5.32 2.09 10.93
N SER A 171 5.04 3.39 10.82
CA SER A 171 5.82 4.30 9.98
C SER A 171 7.28 4.41 10.46
N GLY A 172 7.48 4.46 11.77
CA GLY A 172 8.82 4.45 12.39
C GLY A 172 9.55 3.13 12.15
N LEU A 173 8.89 2.00 12.46
CA LEU A 173 9.46 0.65 12.25
C LEU A 173 9.79 0.39 10.78
N SER A 174 8.92 0.83 9.87
CA SER A 174 9.13 0.71 8.43
C SER A 174 10.37 1.49 7.98
N SER A 175 10.49 2.74 8.42
CA SER A 175 11.64 3.60 8.08
C SER A 175 12.96 3.04 8.62
N PHE A 176 12.93 2.46 9.82
CA PHE A 176 14.07 1.73 10.38
C PHE A 176 14.40 0.49 9.54
N GLY A 177 13.39 -0.32 9.19
CA GLY A 177 13.55 -1.50 8.33
C GLY A 177 14.16 -1.15 6.96
N ILE A 178 13.77 -0.03 6.37
CA ILE A 178 14.35 0.48 5.11
C ILE A 178 15.84 0.80 5.30
N TYR A 179 16.22 1.45 6.41
CA TYR A 179 17.62 1.75 6.69
C TYR A 179 18.45 0.47 6.79
N ILE A 180 17.93 -0.52 7.53
CA ILE A 180 18.58 -1.82 7.69
C ILE A 180 18.75 -2.52 6.33
N GLY A 181 17.68 -2.62 5.52
CA GLY A 181 17.76 -3.24 4.21
C GLY A 181 18.71 -2.52 3.24
N ARG A 182 18.77 -1.18 3.30
CA ARG A 182 19.55 -0.38 2.34
C ARG A 182 21.02 -0.23 2.72
N PHE A 183 21.33 -0.05 4.01
CA PHE A 183 22.69 0.26 4.48
C PHE A 183 23.38 -0.94 5.14
N VAL A 184 22.62 -1.81 5.82
CA VAL A 184 23.15 -3.04 6.43
C VAL A 184 23.02 -4.23 5.46
N ARG A 185 22.24 -4.09 4.37
CA ARG A 185 21.99 -5.11 3.33
C ARG A 185 21.32 -6.39 3.84
N LEU A 186 20.61 -6.30 4.96
CA LEU A 186 19.81 -7.39 5.50
C LEU A 186 18.47 -7.46 4.76
N ASN A 187 18.21 -8.59 4.11
CA ASN A 187 16.93 -8.87 3.47
C ASN A 187 15.99 -9.57 4.45
N SER A 188 14.68 -9.50 4.18
CA SER A 188 13.66 -10.24 4.94
C SER A 188 13.90 -11.76 4.98
N TRP A 189 14.73 -12.30 4.07
CA TRP A 189 15.09 -13.72 3.99
C TRP A 189 16.30 -14.11 4.86
N ASP A 190 17.14 -13.16 5.26
CA ASP A 190 18.34 -13.43 6.07
C ASP A 190 17.97 -13.83 7.51
N ILE A 191 16.85 -13.30 8.02
CA ILE A 191 16.25 -13.71 9.30
C ILE A 191 15.89 -15.19 9.31
N LEU A 192 15.52 -15.76 8.16
CA LEU A 192 15.13 -17.17 8.03
C LEU A 192 16.35 -18.08 7.85
N GLN A 193 17.44 -17.56 7.28
CA GLN A 193 18.66 -18.35 7.05
C GLN A 193 19.60 -18.33 8.25
N ASN A 194 19.84 -17.17 8.86
CA ASN A 194 20.76 -17.00 10.00
C ASN A 194 20.17 -16.01 11.02
N PRO A 195 19.20 -16.45 11.85
CA PRO A 195 18.47 -15.57 12.78
C PRO A 195 19.36 -14.97 13.87
N THR A 196 20.39 -15.69 14.34
CA THR A 196 21.26 -15.26 15.45
C THR A 196 22.22 -14.14 15.05
N GLU A 197 22.91 -14.26 13.92
CA GLU A 197 23.82 -13.21 13.43
C GLU A 197 23.03 -11.95 13.05
N THR A 198 21.91 -12.12 12.33
CA THR A 198 21.03 -11.00 11.96
C THR A 198 20.51 -10.25 13.19
N ALA A 199 20.14 -10.97 14.26
CA ALA A 199 19.68 -10.35 15.50
C ALA A 199 20.80 -9.58 16.22
N MET A 200 22.04 -10.08 16.20
CA MET A 200 23.20 -9.38 16.79
C MET A 200 23.53 -8.10 16.03
N ASP A 201 23.47 -8.12 14.70
CA ASP A 201 23.68 -6.93 13.87
C ASP A 201 22.60 -5.86 14.12
N ILE A 202 21.33 -6.28 14.20
CA ILE A 202 20.21 -5.37 14.54
C ILE A 202 20.40 -4.80 15.95
N LEU A 203 20.79 -5.62 16.92
CA LEU A 203 21.03 -5.19 18.30
C LEU A 203 22.20 -4.20 18.39
N GLY A 204 23.31 -4.44 17.71
CA GLY A 204 24.45 -3.52 17.66
C GLY A 204 24.06 -2.14 17.12
N VAL A 205 23.21 -2.11 16.09
CA VAL A 205 22.71 -0.88 15.47
C VAL A 205 21.70 -0.14 16.36
N ILE A 206 20.93 -0.85 17.18
CA ILE A 206 19.99 -0.26 18.16
C ILE A 206 20.73 0.28 19.38
N ILE A 207 21.78 -0.40 19.83
CA ILE A 207 22.55 -0.05 21.03
C ILE A 207 23.45 1.17 20.78
N ASP A 208 24.05 1.29 19.59
CA ASP A 208 24.82 2.47 19.19
C ASP A 208 24.28 3.07 17.87
N PRO A 209 23.15 3.80 17.93
CA PRO A 209 22.54 4.35 16.75
C PRO A 209 23.38 5.51 16.21
N SER A 210 24.03 5.27 15.07
CA SER A 210 24.72 6.35 14.35
C SER A 210 23.78 7.53 14.07
N ARG A 211 24.32 8.76 14.08
CA ARG A 211 23.55 9.98 13.74
C ARG A 211 22.88 9.87 12.36
N ARG A 212 23.50 9.14 11.44
CA ARG A 212 22.98 8.86 10.10
C ARG A 212 21.71 8.01 10.14
N LEU A 213 21.68 6.96 10.96
CA LEU A 213 20.50 6.11 11.15
C LEU A 213 19.33 6.91 11.72
N ALA A 214 19.59 7.67 12.78
CA ALA A 214 18.57 8.48 13.44
C ALA A 214 17.99 9.52 12.46
N ALA A 215 18.86 10.26 11.76
CA ALA A 215 18.43 11.25 10.76
C ALA A 215 17.63 10.62 9.62
N PHE A 216 18.11 9.51 9.06
CA PHE A 216 17.41 8.80 7.99
C PHE A 216 16.03 8.33 8.45
N THR A 217 15.97 7.64 9.59
CA THR A 217 14.73 7.05 10.12
C THR A 217 13.70 8.14 10.41
N LEU A 218 14.09 9.25 11.05
CA LEU A 218 13.20 10.39 11.32
C LEU A 218 12.68 11.02 10.03
N LEU A 219 13.58 11.38 9.11
CA LEU A 219 13.19 12.05 7.86
C LEU A 219 12.26 11.17 7.02
N TYR A 220 12.57 9.88 6.89
CA TYR A 220 11.73 8.95 6.14
C TYR A 220 10.38 8.72 6.82
N THR A 221 10.36 8.65 8.15
CA THR A 221 9.12 8.52 8.92
C THR A 221 8.22 9.73 8.69
N PHE A 222 8.77 10.95 8.80
CA PHE A 222 8.02 12.18 8.55
C PHE A 222 7.52 12.28 7.12
N PHE A 223 8.36 11.93 6.14
CA PHE A 223 7.97 11.93 4.74
C PHE A 223 6.82 10.94 4.47
N PHE A 224 6.94 9.71 4.96
CA PHE A 224 5.91 8.70 4.78
C PHE A 224 4.60 9.08 5.49
N LEU A 225 4.67 9.60 6.71
CA LEU A 225 3.52 10.12 7.44
C LEU A 225 2.85 11.28 6.71
N PHE A 226 3.64 12.21 6.15
CA PHE A 226 3.12 13.32 5.35
C PHE A 226 2.30 12.82 4.16
N VAL A 227 2.84 11.87 3.38
CA VAL A 227 2.11 11.30 2.24
C VAL A 227 0.87 10.53 2.68
N TYR A 228 0.98 9.76 3.77
CA TYR A 228 -0.15 9.04 4.33
C TYR A 228 -1.28 9.99 4.76
N LEU A 229 -0.95 11.04 5.51
CA LEU A 229 -1.90 12.06 5.97
C LEU A 229 -2.52 12.81 4.80
N LEU A 230 -1.74 13.18 3.79
CA LEU A 230 -2.24 13.87 2.60
C LEU A 230 -3.29 13.03 1.88
N LEU A 231 -3.00 11.75 1.63
CA LEU A 231 -3.96 10.84 0.97
C LEU A 231 -5.18 10.55 1.85
N TYR A 232 -4.99 10.42 3.16
CA TYR A 232 -6.08 10.24 4.12
C TYR A 232 -7.02 11.46 4.14
N SER A 233 -6.48 12.67 4.23
CA SER A 233 -7.25 13.92 4.21
C SER A 233 -7.98 14.13 2.89
N PHE A 234 -7.33 13.84 1.76
CA PHE A 234 -7.97 13.95 0.45
C PHE A 234 -9.15 12.99 0.29
N SER A 235 -9.03 11.76 0.81
CA SER A 235 -10.13 10.80 0.87
C SER A 235 -11.31 11.30 1.71
N HIS A 236 -11.03 11.96 2.84
CA HIS A 236 -12.07 12.53 3.70
C HIS A 236 -12.77 13.72 3.03
N LEU A 237 -12.03 14.60 2.36
CA LEU A 237 -12.56 15.74 1.61
C LEU A 237 -13.56 15.29 0.53
N LEU A 238 -13.20 14.28 -0.26
CA LEU A 238 -14.08 13.73 -1.29
C LEU A 238 -15.35 13.11 -0.69
N ARG A 239 -15.24 12.49 0.50
CA ARG A 239 -16.39 11.94 1.21
C ARG A 239 -17.34 13.02 1.70
N GLU A 240 -16.82 14.12 2.24
CA GLU A 240 -17.62 15.26 2.67
C GLU A 240 -18.39 15.87 1.50
N GLN A 241 -17.74 16.04 0.34
CA GLN A 241 -18.41 16.52 -0.87
C GLN A 241 -19.54 15.60 -1.33
N ALA A 242 -19.34 14.28 -1.27
CA ALA A 242 -20.36 13.30 -1.63
C ALA A 242 -21.57 13.33 -0.69
N VAL A 243 -21.33 13.48 0.62
CA VAL A 243 -22.41 13.63 1.63
C VAL A 243 -23.17 14.94 1.41
N ASN A 244 -22.46 16.04 1.19
CA ASN A 244 -23.06 17.36 0.98
C ASN A 244 -23.87 17.43 -0.33
N ALA A 245 -23.42 16.75 -1.38
CA ALA A 245 -24.16 16.65 -2.65
C ALA A 245 -25.45 15.83 -2.53
N GLN A 246 -25.51 14.88 -1.59
CA GLN A 246 -26.72 14.09 -1.32
C GLN A 246 -27.74 14.85 -0.44
N SER A 247 -27.30 15.85 0.33
CA SER A 247 -28.17 16.70 1.18
C SER A 247 -28.79 17.92 0.46
N SER A 248 -28.80 17.95 -0.87
CA SER A 248 -29.32 19.06 -1.69
C SER A 248 -30.82 19.38 -1.43
N PRO A 249 -31.32 20.56 -1.83
CA PRO A 249 -31.98 21.60 -1.00
C PRO A 249 -33.28 21.19 -0.27
N GLU A 250 -33.86 20.05 -0.61
CA GLU A 250 -35.13 19.57 -0.07
C GLU A 250 -35.01 19.22 1.43
N GLN A 251 -33.89 18.62 1.85
CA GLN A 251 -33.61 18.35 3.27
C GLN A 251 -33.29 19.60 4.07
N LEU A 252 -32.63 20.59 3.44
CA LEU A 252 -32.37 21.90 4.05
C LEU A 252 -33.67 22.71 4.20
N ALA A 253 -34.58 22.65 3.22
CA ALA A 253 -35.91 23.26 3.29
C ALA A 253 -36.79 22.61 4.38
N ILE A 254 -36.78 21.29 4.50
CA ILE A 254 -37.50 20.57 5.57
C ILE A 254 -36.92 20.91 6.95
N THR A 255 -35.59 20.98 7.09
CA THR A 255 -34.94 21.34 8.35
C THR A 255 -35.22 22.80 8.74
N GLN A 256 -35.23 23.73 7.77
CA GLN A 256 -35.61 25.12 8.00
C GLN A 256 -37.09 25.25 8.38
N GLN A 257 -38.01 24.58 7.69
CA GLN A 257 -39.44 24.59 8.03
C GLN A 257 -39.71 24.04 9.44
N THR A 258 -39.01 22.98 9.84
CA THR A 258 -39.18 22.37 11.18
C THR A 258 -38.64 23.27 12.31
N ASN A 259 -37.62 24.08 12.04
CA ASN A 259 -37.06 25.02 13.01
C ASN A 259 -37.85 26.34 13.10
N VAL A 260 -38.60 26.72 12.07
CA VAL A 260 -39.50 27.88 12.10
C VAL A 260 -40.85 27.53 12.76
N ALA A 261 -41.21 26.24 12.83
CA ALA A 261 -42.43 25.75 13.44
C ALA A 261 -42.32 25.43 14.95
N LYS A 262 -41.17 25.69 15.57
CA LYS A 262 -40.94 25.60 17.03
C LYS A 262 -40.79 27.00 17.62
#